data_AF-A0A925DEL1-F1
#
_entry.id   AF-A0A925DEL1-F1
#
_cell.length_a   1.000
_cell.length_b   1.000
_cell.length_c   1.000
_cell.angle_alpha   90.00
_cell.angle_beta   90.00
_cell.angle_gamma   90.00
#
_symmetry.space_group_name_H-M   'P 1'
#
loop_
_entity.id
_entity.type
_entity.pdbx_description
1 polymer ?
#
loop_
_entity_poly.entity_id
_entity_poly.type
_entity_poly.pdbx_seq_one_letter_code
_entity_poly.pdbx_strand_id
1 'polypeptide(L)'
;MQVPKEDPAMQKGANWLLAHQQACGGWGESADSYEAPELRGQGPVTASQTAWAILGLIAAGLSRHPAVERGLHYLLDTQRPDGAWDELEFTGTGFPRVFYLKYHLYRVYFPLLALATWERSQRSGVRGQASDAIRHSSFALRHSSPAPSP
;
A
#
# COMPACT_ATOMS: atom_id res chain seq x y z
N MET A 1 1.17 10.19 -19.00
CA MET A 1 1.32 8.78 -19.36
C MET A 1 1.31 7.97 -18.08
N GLN A 2 0.34 7.08 -17.88
CA GLN A 2 0.25 6.24 -16.68
C GLN A 2 0.91 4.90 -16.99
N VAL A 3 1.84 4.46 -16.14
CA VAL A 3 2.51 3.15 -16.30
C VAL A 3 1.50 2.05 -15.97
N PRO A 4 1.31 1.03 -16.84
CA PRO A 4 0.44 -0.10 -16.56
C PRO A 4 0.88 -0.88 -15.31
N LYS A 5 -0.06 -1.52 -14.62
CA LYS A 5 0.26 -2.30 -13.39
C LYS A 5 1.05 -3.57 -13.71
N GLU A 6 0.84 -4.09 -14.92
CA GLU A 6 1.47 -5.27 -15.47
C GLU A 6 2.87 -4.99 -16.03
N ASP A 7 3.30 -3.72 -16.01
CA ASP A 7 4.64 -3.34 -16.45
C ASP A 7 5.71 -4.10 -15.63
N PRO A 8 6.72 -4.73 -16.29
CA PRO A 8 7.74 -5.48 -15.59
C PRO A 8 8.50 -4.68 -14.52
N ALA A 9 8.69 -3.38 -14.69
CA ALA A 9 9.32 -2.52 -13.68
C ALA A 9 8.40 -2.32 -12.47
N MET A 10 7.09 -2.15 -12.70
CA MET A 10 6.08 -2.06 -11.64
C MET A 10 6.04 -3.35 -10.82
N GLN A 11 5.98 -4.51 -11.48
CA GLN A 11 5.97 -5.81 -10.82
C GLN A 11 7.25 -6.06 -10.02
N LYS A 12 8.42 -5.70 -10.57
CA LYS A 12 9.70 -5.82 -9.85
C LYS A 12 9.72 -4.95 -8.60
N GLY A 13 9.26 -3.70 -8.68
CA GLY A 13 9.16 -2.81 -7.52
C GLY A 13 8.22 -3.35 -6.45
N ALA A 14 7.03 -3.81 -6.85
CA ALA A 14 6.07 -4.42 -5.94
C ALA A 14 6.64 -5.67 -5.25
N ASN A 15 7.27 -6.57 -6.00
CA ASN A 15 7.90 -7.77 -5.45
C ASN A 15 9.05 -7.43 -4.50
N TRP A 16 9.82 -6.38 -4.78
CA TRP A 16 10.85 -5.90 -3.87
C TRP A 16 10.25 -5.44 -2.53
N LEU A 17 9.16 -4.67 -2.56
CA LEU A 17 8.45 -4.27 -1.33
C LEU A 17 7.94 -5.50 -0.57
N LEU A 18 7.30 -6.46 -1.24
CA LEU A 18 6.82 -7.69 -0.61
C LEU A 18 7.96 -8.47 0.07
N ALA A 19 9.14 -8.54 -0.57
CA ALA A 19 10.30 -9.26 -0.05
C ALA A 19 10.95 -8.58 1.18
N HIS A 20 10.74 -7.27 1.38
CA HIS A 20 11.32 -6.51 2.48
C HIS A 20 10.32 -6.19 3.60
N GLN A 21 9.13 -6.80 3.60
CA GLN A 21 8.20 -6.68 4.72
C GLN A 21 8.77 -7.41 5.94
N GLN A 22 8.89 -6.73 7.07
CA GLN A 22 9.46 -7.31 8.28
C GLN A 22 8.42 -8.15 9.05
N ALA A 23 8.87 -8.91 10.05
CA ALA A 23 8.03 -9.86 10.79
C ALA A 23 6.81 -9.20 11.49
N CYS A 24 6.96 -7.97 11.99
CA CYS A 24 5.88 -7.20 12.60
C CYS A 24 4.84 -6.67 11.59
N GLY A 25 5.07 -6.83 10.29
CA GLY A 25 4.17 -6.37 9.22
C GLY A 25 4.52 -5.00 8.64
N GLY A 26 5.40 -4.24 9.27
CA GLY A 26 5.86 -2.95 8.73
C GLY A 26 7.10 -3.05 7.82
N TRP A 27 7.53 -1.89 7.36
CA TRP A 27 8.77 -1.67 6.60
C TRP A 27 9.64 -0.63 7.30
N GLY A 28 10.95 -0.81 7.18
CA GLY A 28 11.95 0.03 7.81
C GLY A 28 13.25 -0.02 7.04
N GLU A 29 13.89 1.13 6.87
CA GLU A 29 15.21 1.25 6.26
C GLU A 29 16.04 2.31 6.99
N SER A 30 17.25 1.92 7.43
CA SER A 30 18.21 2.85 8.04
C SER A 30 18.88 3.72 6.97
N ALA A 31 19.26 4.95 7.36
CA ALA A 31 20.09 5.84 6.56
C ALA A 31 21.47 5.24 6.19
N ASP A 32 21.90 4.20 6.91
CA ASP A 32 23.13 3.45 6.61
C ASP A 32 23.08 2.77 5.23
N SER A 33 21.90 2.53 4.67
CA SER A 33 21.73 1.90 3.35
C SER A 33 22.30 2.73 2.19
N TYR A 34 22.52 4.04 2.41
CA TYR A 34 23.23 4.91 1.46
C TYR A 34 24.71 4.57 1.33
N GLU A 35 25.31 3.97 2.36
CA GLU A 35 26.71 3.54 2.37
C GLU A 35 26.85 2.03 2.14
N ALA A 36 25.95 1.24 2.73
CA ALA A 36 25.97 -0.22 2.72
C ALA A 36 24.78 -0.78 1.90
N PRO A 37 24.97 -1.15 0.62
CA PRO A 37 23.90 -1.66 -0.25
C PRO A 37 23.16 -2.88 0.29
N GLU A 38 23.82 -3.69 1.11
CA GLU A 38 23.27 -4.86 1.79
C GLU A 38 22.24 -4.51 2.86
N LEU A 39 22.15 -3.24 3.29
CA LEU A 39 21.15 -2.75 4.26
C LEU A 39 19.91 -2.14 3.60
N ARG A 40 19.79 -2.19 2.26
CA ARG A 40 18.60 -1.67 1.56
C ARG A 40 17.34 -2.36 2.05
N GLY A 41 16.31 -1.56 2.34
CA GLY A 41 15.05 -2.03 2.91
C GLY A 41 15.18 -2.70 4.28
N GLN A 42 16.27 -2.45 5.01
CA GLN A 42 16.52 -3.01 6.34
C GLN A 42 16.86 -1.91 7.34
N GLY A 43 16.32 -2.06 8.55
CA GLY A 43 16.47 -1.09 9.63
C GLY A 43 15.26 -1.12 10.56
N PRO A 44 15.22 -0.25 11.59
CA PRO A 44 14.07 -0.13 12.46
C PRO A 44 12.81 0.20 11.66
N VAL A 45 11.69 -0.45 11.99
CA VAL A 45 10.42 -0.23 11.31
C VAL A 45 9.88 1.16 11.67
N THR A 46 9.39 1.88 10.67
CA THR A 46 8.84 3.23 10.86
C THR A 46 7.43 3.32 10.29
N ALA A 47 6.62 4.23 10.85
CA ALA A 47 5.25 4.45 10.39
C ALA A 47 5.23 5.04 8.97
N SER A 48 6.14 5.98 8.68
CA SER A 48 6.24 6.60 7.36
C SER A 48 6.69 5.62 6.27
N GLN A 49 7.74 4.82 6.49
CA GLN A 49 8.21 3.85 5.48
C GLN A 49 7.20 2.72 5.27
N THR A 50 6.52 2.27 6.33
CA THR A 50 5.41 1.31 6.22
C THR A 50 4.29 1.88 5.34
N ALA A 51 3.91 3.13 5.55
CA ALA A 51 2.90 3.80 4.74
C ALA A 51 3.32 3.93 3.27
N TRP A 52 4.60 4.24 2.98
CA TRP A 52 5.11 4.30 1.60
C TRP A 52 5.01 2.96 0.89
N ALA A 53 5.40 1.86 1.57
CA ALA A 53 5.29 0.52 1.02
C ALA A 53 3.84 0.14 0.72
N ILE A 54 2.90 0.41 1.64
CA ILE A 54 1.46 0.19 1.44
C ILE A 54 0.96 0.97 0.21
N LEU A 55 1.30 2.26 0.11
CA LEU A 55 0.88 3.10 -1.01
C LEU A 55 1.44 2.58 -2.35
N GLY A 56 2.70 2.15 -2.37
CA GLY A 56 3.33 1.53 -3.54
C GLY A 56 2.63 0.24 -3.97
N LEU A 57 2.32 -0.64 -3.02
CA LEU A 57 1.60 -1.89 -3.28
C LEU A 57 0.17 -1.62 -3.79
N ILE A 58 -0.54 -0.65 -3.21
CA ILE A 58 -1.86 -0.24 -3.71
C ILE A 58 -1.77 0.30 -5.14
N ALA A 59 -0.77 1.13 -5.44
CA ALA A 59 -0.54 1.65 -6.79
C ALA A 59 -0.26 0.53 -7.81
N ALA A 60 0.46 -0.52 -7.40
CA ALA A 60 0.68 -1.74 -8.18
C ALA A 60 -0.55 -2.65 -8.31
N GLY A 61 -1.71 -2.27 -7.75
CA GLY A 61 -2.94 -3.06 -7.81
C GLY A 61 -3.07 -4.16 -6.76
N LEU A 62 -2.18 -4.16 -5.76
CA LEU A 62 -2.11 -5.18 -4.70
C LEU A 62 -2.83 -4.75 -3.42
N SER A 63 -3.87 -3.91 -3.51
CA SER A 63 -4.56 -3.37 -2.32
C SER A 63 -5.20 -4.43 -1.40
N ARG A 64 -5.48 -5.62 -1.95
CA ARG A 64 -6.03 -6.78 -1.23
C ARG A 64 -4.99 -7.85 -0.90
N HIS A 65 -3.72 -7.59 -1.15
CA HIS A 65 -2.65 -8.53 -0.84
C HIS A 65 -2.45 -8.62 0.68
N PRO A 66 -2.20 -9.81 1.27
CA PRO A 66 -2.03 -9.97 2.72
C PRO A 66 -0.93 -9.09 3.33
N ALA A 67 0.10 -8.77 2.55
CA ALA A 67 1.15 -7.83 2.98
C ALA A 67 0.60 -6.43 3.30
N VAL A 68 -0.37 -5.94 2.51
CA VAL A 68 -1.01 -4.64 2.77
C VAL A 68 -1.79 -4.70 4.08
N GLU A 69 -2.55 -5.77 4.32
CA GLU A 69 -3.30 -5.98 5.56
C GLU A 69 -2.37 -6.00 6.79
N ARG A 70 -1.27 -6.75 6.74
CA ARG A 70 -0.26 -6.78 7.80
C ARG A 70 0.36 -5.40 8.08
N GLY A 71 0.60 -4.61 7.02
CA GLY A 71 1.09 -3.24 7.16
C GLY A 71 0.06 -2.30 7.80
N LEU A 72 -1.22 -2.45 7.45
CA LEU A 72 -2.30 -1.69 8.07
C LEU A 72 -2.45 -2.04 9.55
N HIS A 73 -2.37 -3.32 9.91
CA HIS A 73 -2.38 -3.75 11.31
C HIS A 73 -1.20 -3.16 12.07
N TYR A 74 0.01 -3.19 11.52
CA TYR A 74 1.15 -2.51 12.13
C TYR A 74 0.85 -1.03 12.41
N LEU A 75 0.28 -0.29 11.44
CA LEU A 75 -0.05 1.12 11.65
C LEU A 75 -1.15 1.30 12.71
N LEU A 76 -2.19 0.48 12.73
CA LEU A 76 -3.27 0.60 13.71
C LEU A 76 -2.79 0.22 15.12
N ASP A 77 -2.02 -0.85 15.25
CA ASP A 77 -1.54 -1.38 16.53
C ASP A 77 -0.48 -0.48 17.18
N THR A 78 0.26 0.29 16.37
CA THR A 78 1.30 1.22 16.85
C THR A 78 0.84 2.67 16.92
N GLN A 79 -0.42 2.97 16.57
CA GLN A 79 -0.96 4.32 16.72
C GLN A 79 -1.09 4.68 18.20
N ARG A 80 -0.60 5.86 18.57
CA ARG A 80 -0.72 6.40 19.91
C ARG A 80 -2.15 6.89 20.19
N PRO A 81 -2.54 7.04 21.47
CA PRO A 81 -3.85 7.58 21.84
C PRO A 81 -4.13 9.00 21.31
N ASP A 82 -3.10 9.80 21.04
CA ASP A 82 -3.24 11.14 20.43
C ASP A 82 -3.37 11.11 18.90
N GLY A 83 -3.41 9.93 18.30
CA GLY A 83 -3.55 9.71 16.86
C GLY A 83 -2.23 9.79 16.08
N ALA A 84 -1.10 10.08 16.73
CA ALA A 84 0.21 10.11 16.09
C ALA A 84 0.91 8.74 16.16
N TRP A 85 2.09 8.65 15.54
CA TRP A 85 3.00 7.52 15.68
C TRP A 85 4.34 7.98 16.25
N ASP A 86 5.00 7.10 16.99
CA ASP A 86 6.39 7.30 17.35
C ASP A 86 7.29 6.95 16.17
N GLU A 87 8.28 7.80 15.92
CA GLU A 87 9.27 7.61 14.87
C GLU A 87 10.55 8.31 15.30
N LEU A 88 11.52 7.51 15.76
CA LEU A 88 12.82 8.02 16.20
C LEU A 88 13.76 8.23 15.02
N GLU A 89 13.69 7.33 14.03
CA GLU A 89 14.52 7.34 12.83
C GLU A 89 14.34 8.58 11.94
N PHE A 90 15.40 8.86 11.18
CA PHE A 90 15.42 9.89 10.16
C PHE A 90 15.06 9.22 8.83
N THR A 91 13.87 9.55 8.31
CA THR A 91 13.36 8.95 7.06
C THR A 91 13.48 9.90 5.87
N GLY A 92 13.95 11.14 6.09
CA GLY A 92 14.27 12.10 5.04
C GLY A 92 15.77 12.18 4.77
N THR A 93 16.13 12.42 3.51
CA THR A 93 17.53 12.59 3.10
C THR A 93 17.72 13.98 2.51
N GLY A 94 18.66 14.75 3.06
CA GLY A 94 19.09 16.00 2.44
C GLY A 94 20.25 15.76 1.47
N PHE A 95 21.36 15.26 1.99
CA PHE A 95 22.52 14.85 1.19
C PHE A 95 22.93 13.42 1.57
N PRO A 96 22.82 12.45 0.65
CA PRO A 96 23.21 11.07 0.92
C PRO A 96 24.58 10.96 1.59
N ARG A 97 24.68 10.15 2.65
CA ARG A 97 25.90 9.84 3.42
C ARG A 97 26.46 10.95 4.30
N VAL A 98 25.91 12.18 4.24
CA VAL A 98 26.47 13.31 5.00
C VAL A 98 25.43 14.15 5.74
N PHE A 99 24.14 14.09 5.35
CA PHE A 99 23.10 14.89 6.00
C PHE A 99 21.69 14.29 5.83
N TYR A 100 21.05 13.98 6.96
CA TYR A 100 19.72 13.38 7.03
C TYR A 100 18.72 14.29 7.75
N LEU A 101 17.46 14.19 7.37
CA LEU A 101 16.39 15.07 7.81
C LEU A 101 15.31 14.31 8.57
N LYS A 102 14.86 14.89 9.68
CA LYS A 102 13.67 14.45 10.40
C LYS A 102 12.48 15.32 10.03
N TYR A 103 11.66 14.83 9.11
CA TYR A 103 10.37 15.47 8.81
C TYR A 103 9.34 15.08 9.86
N HIS A 104 9.17 15.90 10.90
CA HIS A 104 8.32 15.57 12.06
C HIS A 104 6.87 15.18 11.74
N LEU A 105 6.34 15.64 10.61
CA LEU A 105 4.97 15.33 10.18
C LEU A 105 4.85 14.03 9.38
N TYR A 106 5.93 13.41 8.92
CA TYR A 106 5.87 12.19 8.11
C TYR A 106 5.22 11.03 8.86
N ARG A 107 5.56 10.89 10.15
CA ARG A 107 4.97 9.90 11.05
C ARG A 107 3.45 10.04 11.26
N VAL A 108 2.84 11.14 10.83
CA VAL A 108 1.38 11.36 10.93
C VAL A 108 0.74 11.38 9.54
N TYR A 109 1.31 12.20 8.66
CA TYR A 109 0.76 12.45 7.32
C TYR A 109 0.71 11.18 6.47
N PHE A 110 1.80 10.41 6.41
CA PHE A 110 1.85 9.25 5.53
C PHE A 110 0.98 8.07 6.03
N PRO A 111 0.98 7.69 7.32
CA PRO A 111 0.05 6.69 7.83
C PRO A 111 -1.41 7.03 7.53
N LEU A 112 -1.83 8.26 7.76
CA LEU A 112 -3.20 8.70 7.44
C LEU A 112 -3.49 8.62 5.94
N LEU A 113 -2.54 9.02 5.09
CA LEU A 113 -2.67 8.89 3.64
C LEU A 113 -2.82 7.42 3.23
N ALA A 114 -1.99 6.53 3.76
CA ALA A 114 -2.06 5.09 3.46
C ALA A 114 -3.40 4.46 3.87
N LEU A 115 -3.86 4.74 5.09
CA LEU A 115 -5.16 4.27 5.60
C LEU A 115 -6.32 4.76 4.72
N ALA A 116 -6.35 6.07 4.41
CA ALA A 116 -7.41 6.66 3.59
C ALA A 116 -7.39 6.15 2.14
N THR A 117 -6.19 5.99 1.56
CA THR A 117 -6.04 5.45 0.21
C THR A 117 -6.47 3.99 0.13
N TRP A 118 -6.12 3.17 1.13
CA TRP A 118 -6.58 1.80 1.20
C TRP A 118 -8.11 1.74 1.30
N GLU A 119 -8.71 2.49 2.21
CA GLU A 119 -10.17 2.53 2.41
C GLU A 119 -10.92 2.86 1.12
N ARG A 120 -10.44 3.88 0.39
CA ARG A 120 -10.98 4.26 -0.92
C ARG A 120 -10.86 3.14 -1.94
N SER A 121 -9.73 2.44 -1.99
CA SER A 121 -9.50 1.33 -2.92
C SER A 121 -10.48 0.17 -2.70
N GLN A 122 -10.84 -0.12 -1.44
CA GLN A 122 -11.80 -1.17 -1.10
C GLN A 122 -13.22 -0.79 -1.55
N ARG A 123 -13.62 0.46 -1.36
CA ARG A 123 -14.93 0.99 -1.79
C ARG A 123 -15.11 0.96 -3.30
N SER A 124 -14.08 1.32 -4.06
CA SER A 124 -14.10 1.25 -5.52
C SER A 124 -14.27 -0.19 -6.03
N GLY A 125 -13.64 -1.17 -5.37
CA GLY A 125 -13.81 -2.59 -5.70
C GLY A 125 -15.24 -3.11 -5.48
N VAL A 126 -15.88 -2.69 -4.38
CA VAL A 126 -17.27 -3.08 -4.07
C VAL A 126 -18.26 -2.48 -5.07
N ARG A 127 -18.08 -1.20 -5.45
CA ARG A 127 -18.96 -0.54 -6.43
C ARG A 127 -18.80 -1.12 -7.85
N GLY A 128 -17.59 -1.55 -8.22
CA GLY A 128 -17.33 -2.28 -9.48
C GLY A 128 -18.04 -3.63 -9.54
N GLN A 129 -17.87 -4.46 -8.50
CA GLN A 129 -18.50 -5.79 -8.42
C GLN A 129 -20.04 -5.71 -8.41
N ALA A 130 -20.63 -4.75 -7.70
CA ALA A 130 -22.07 -4.54 -7.71
C ALA A 130 -22.59 -4.12 -9.11
N SER A 131 -21.84 -3.29 -9.83
CA SER A 131 -22.20 -2.87 -11.19
C SER A 131 -22.10 -4.02 -12.20
N ASP A 132 -21.08 -4.88 -12.08
CA ASP A 132 -20.90 -6.04 -12.95
C ASP A 132 -21.95 -7.12 -12.67
N ALA A 133 -22.33 -7.33 -11.42
CA ALA A 133 -23.42 -8.24 -11.03
C ALA A 133 -24.79 -7.78 -11.57
N ILE A 134 -25.06 -6.46 -11.56
CA ILE A 134 -26.28 -5.88 -12.14
C ILE A 134 -26.30 -6.04 -13.68
N ARG A 135 -25.14 -5.88 -14.34
CA ARG A 135 -25.04 -6.09 -15.80
C ARG A 135 -25.25 -7.56 -16.19
N HIS A 136 -24.67 -8.51 -15.45
CA HIS A 136 -24.84 -9.94 -15.71
C HIS A 136 -26.28 -10.42 -15.46
N SER A 137 -26.92 -9.95 -14.39
CA SER A 137 -28.33 -10.26 -14.11
C SER A 137 -29.29 -9.65 -15.14
N SER A 138 -29.01 -8.43 -15.61
CA SER A 138 -29.79 -7.78 -16.68
C SER A 138 -29.62 -8.43 -18.06
N PHE A 139 -28.49 -9.10 -18.31
CA PHE A 139 -28.26 -9.90 -19.52
C PHE A 139 -29.03 -11.22 -19.47
N ALA A 140 -29.00 -11.92 -18.32
CA ALA A 140 -29.73 -13.17 -18.10
C ALA A 140 -31.26 -13.01 -18.28
N LEU A 141 -31.82 -11.88 -17.83
CA LEU A 141 -33.27 -11.60 -17.95
C LEU A 141 -33.73 -11.26 -19.38
N ARG A 142 -32.83 -10.93 -20.32
CA ARG A 142 -33.18 -10.62 -21.72
C ARG A 142 -33.23 -11.86 -22.62
N HIS A 143 -32.84 -13.03 -22.13
CA HIS A 143 -32.80 -14.27 -22.94
C HIS A 143 -33.80 -15.33 -22.47
N SER A 144 -34.63 -15.02 -21.48
CA SER A 144 -35.78 -15.82 -21.06
C SER A 144 -37.09 -15.28 -21.67
N SER A 145 -37.18 -15.26 -22.99
CA SER A 145 -38.49 -15.16 -23.67
C SER A 145 -38.93 -16.57 -24.04
N PRO A 146 -40.12 -17.04 -23.62
CA PRO A 146 -40.59 -18.38 -23.97
C PRO A 146 -40.84 -18.46 -25.49
N ALA A 147 -40.37 -19.55 -26.10
CA ALA A 147 -40.60 -19.83 -27.51
C ALA A 147 -42.11 -19.91 -27.80
N PRO A 148 -42.59 -19.39 -28.95
CA PRO A 148 -44.00 -19.49 -29.29
C PRO A 148 -44.37 -20.96 -29.53
N SER A 149 -45.42 -21.40 -28.85
CA SER A 149 -46.04 -22.72 -29.00
C SER A 149 -46.50 -22.97 -30.45
N PRO A 150 -46.51 -24.24 -30.90
CA PRO A 150 -46.64 -24.63 -32.31
C PRO A 150 -47.98 -24.25 -32.94
#